data_AF-A0A196N2D4-F1
#
_entry.id   AF-A0A196N2D4-F1
#
_cell.length_a   1.000
_cell.length_b   1.000
_cell.length_c   1.000
_cell.angle_alpha   90.00
_cell.angle_beta   90.00
_cell.angle_gamma   90.00
#
_symmetry.space_group_name_H-M   'P 1'
#
loop_
_entity.id
_entity.type
_entity.pdbx_description
1 polymer ?
#
loop_
_entity_poly.entity_id
_entity_poly.type
_entity_poly.pdbx_seq_one_letter_code
_entity_poly.pdbx_strand_id
1 'polypeptide(L)' 'MPAIARTTQSERAAQDKKPDPQKKICKRQQVTGSYFTTRECHTKAEWDQMAEDARAASVRQRSAIRSSFGGN' A
#
# COMPACT_ATOMS: atom_id res chain seq x y z
N MET A 1 30.28 -27.38 -9.35
CA MET A 1 29.06 -27.14 -10.15
C MET A 1 27.86 -27.48 -9.27
N PRO A 2 26.86 -26.62 -8.98
CA PRO A 2 26.55 -25.29 -9.52
C PRO A 2 26.73 -24.13 -8.51
N ALA A 3 26.93 -22.92 -9.03
CA ALA A 3 26.98 -21.67 -8.28
C ALA A 3 25.57 -21.08 -8.15
N ILE A 4 25.09 -20.89 -6.92
CA ILE A 4 23.87 -20.13 -6.66
C ILE A 4 24.21 -18.63 -6.59
N ALA A 5 24.08 -17.95 -7.71
CA ALA A 5 24.10 -16.50 -7.75
C ALA A 5 22.84 -15.98 -7.02
N ARG A 6 23.00 -15.56 -5.77
CA ARG A 6 21.98 -14.79 -5.07
C ARG A 6 21.94 -13.40 -5.70
N THR A 7 20.93 -13.21 -6.54
CA THR A 7 20.47 -11.94 -7.06
C THR A 7 20.50 -10.88 -5.96
N THR A 8 21.13 -9.77 -6.26
CA THR A 8 21.21 -8.53 -5.48
C THR A 8 19.81 -8.03 -5.14
N GLN A 9 19.26 -8.55 -4.03
CA GLN A 9 18.01 -8.10 -3.49
C GLN A 9 18.25 -6.79 -2.75
N SER A 10 17.89 -5.71 -3.45
CA SER A 10 17.22 -4.59 -2.82
C SER A 10 18.07 -3.70 -1.90
N GLU A 11 19.25 -3.30 -2.37
CA GLU A 11 19.82 -1.98 -2.02
C GLU A 11 19.16 -0.88 -2.87
N ARG A 12 17.82 -0.83 -2.85
CA ARG A 12 17.15 0.46 -3.11
C ARG A 12 17.14 1.19 -1.79
N ALA A 13 18.30 1.78 -1.51
CA ALA A 13 18.56 2.69 -0.43
C ALA A 13 17.29 3.49 -0.12
N ALA A 14 16.68 3.15 1.01
CA ALA A 14 15.79 4.03 1.73
C ALA A 14 16.66 5.23 2.17
N GLN A 15 16.92 6.15 1.25
CA GLN A 15 17.35 7.47 1.64
C GLN A 15 16.16 8.10 2.34
N ASP A 16 16.26 8.11 3.66
CA ASP A 16 15.52 8.92 4.60
C ASP A 16 15.67 10.40 4.23
N LYS A 17 15.01 10.81 3.15
CA LYS A 17 14.61 12.19 2.96
C LYS A 17 13.21 12.23 3.54
N LYS A 18 13.08 12.74 4.77
CA LYS A 18 11.82 13.24 5.35
C LYS A 18 10.95 13.74 4.21
N PRO A 19 9.93 12.97 3.80
CA PRO A 19 9.33 13.26 2.52
C PRO A 19 8.59 14.57 2.66
N ASP A 20 9.04 15.59 1.91
CA ASP A 20 8.34 16.86 1.79
C ASP A 20 6.84 16.59 1.66
N PRO A 21 5.99 17.11 2.56
CA PRO A 21 4.57 16.81 2.56
C PRO A 21 3.88 17.24 1.25
N GLN A 22 4.51 18.15 0.48
CA GLN A 22 4.04 18.59 -0.84
C GLN A 22 4.50 17.71 -2.01
N LYS A 23 5.33 16.68 -1.80
CA LYS A 23 5.73 15.79 -2.90
C LYS A 23 4.51 14.99 -3.36
N LYS A 24 4.16 15.20 -4.64
CA LYS A 24 3.15 14.39 -5.33
C LYS A 24 3.71 12.99 -5.57
N ILE A 25 3.04 11.99 -5.01
CA ILE A 25 3.35 10.58 -5.15
C ILE A 25 2.31 9.98 -6.12
N CYS A 26 2.78 9.59 -7.31
CA CYS A 26 1.96 8.93 -8.31
C CYS A 26 2.07 7.41 -8.18
N LYS A 27 0.99 6.74 -7.77
CA LYS A 27 0.89 5.28 -7.77
C LYS A 27 0.14 4.82 -9.03
N ARG A 28 0.61 3.71 -9.61
CA ARG A 28 -0.11 3.03 -10.70
C ARG A 28 -1.03 2.01 -10.04
N GLN A 29 -2.33 2.17 -10.25
CA GLN A 29 -3.35 1.23 -9.78
C GLN A 29 -3.81 0.43 -10.99
N GLN A 30 -3.71 -0.89 -10.89
CA GLN A 30 -4.35 -1.78 -11.83
C GLN A 30 -5.72 -2.10 -11.23
N VAL A 31 -6.77 -1.59 -11.86
CA VAL A 31 -8.14 -1.88 -11.41
C VAL A 31 -8.43 -3.35 -11.71
N THR A 32 -8.81 -4.11 -10.68
CA THR A 32 -9.14 -5.53 -10.82
C THR A 32 -10.26 -5.71 -11.86
N GLY A 33 -9.96 -6.42 -12.95
CA GLY A 33 -10.90 -6.64 -14.06
C GLY A 33 -10.74 -5.67 -15.25
N SER A 34 -9.85 -4.68 -15.16
CA SER A 34 -9.49 -3.82 -16.29
C SER A 34 -8.06 -4.09 -16.76
N TYR A 35 -7.87 -4.18 -18.08
CA TYR A 35 -6.55 -4.20 -18.69
C TYR A 35 -5.85 -2.83 -18.64
N PHE A 36 -6.60 -1.78 -18.30
CA PHE A 36 -6.07 -0.42 -18.18
C PHE A 36 -5.51 -0.16 -16.79
N THR A 37 -4.27 0.34 -16.76
CA THR A 37 -3.65 0.87 -15.56
C THR A 37 -3.96 2.36 -15.44
N THR A 38 -4.57 2.76 -14.34
CA THR A 38 -4.77 4.18 -14.01
C THR A 38 -3.62 4.68 -13.14
N ARG A 39 -3.37 5.99 -13.20
CA ARG A 39 -2.36 6.66 -12.39
C ARG A 39 -3.06 7.62 -11.44
N GLU A 40 -2.92 7.37 -10.15
CA GLU A 40 -3.42 8.25 -9.10
C GLU A 40 -2.24 8.99 -8.47
N CYS A 41 -2.23 10.30 -8.65
CA CYS A 41 -1.21 11.20 -8.14
C CYS A 41 -1.79 12.01 -6.97
N HIS A 42 -1.46 11.60 -5.76
CA HIS A 42 -1.84 12.31 -4.53
C HIS A 42 -0.62 12.87 -3.81
N THR A 43 -0.80 13.90 -3.00
CA THR A 43 0.25 14.38 -2.10
C THR A 43 0.53 13.35 -1.01
N LYS A 44 1.70 13.44 -0.35
CA LYS A 44 1.96 12.56 0.78
C LYS A 44 0.95 12.73 1.91
N ALA A 45 0.49 13.95 2.16
CA ALA A 45 -0.53 14.23 3.17
C ALA A 45 -1.83 13.48 2.86
N GLU A 46 -2.27 13.46 1.60
CA GLU A 46 -3.44 12.69 1.18
C GLU A 46 -3.23 11.18 1.34
N TRP A 47 -2.06 10.65 0.98
CA TRP A 47 -1.78 9.22 1.17
C TRP A 47 -1.80 8.81 2.64
N ASP A 48 -1.35 9.69 3.53
CA ASP A 48 -1.36 9.46 4.97
C ASP A 48 -2.81 9.43 5.50
N GLN A 49 -3.63 10.41 5.11
CA GLN A 49 -5.06 10.43 5.45
C GLN A 49 -5.80 9.18 4.96
N MET A 50 -5.54 8.76 3.72
CA MET A 50 -6.13 7.53 3.16
C MET A 50 -5.67 6.29 3.92
N ALA A 51 -4.42 6.26 4.40
CA ALA A 51 -3.91 5.14 5.20
C ALA A 51 -4.57 5.07 6.59
N GLU A 52 -4.77 6.22 7.25
CA GLU A 52 -5.45 6.29 8.54
C GLU A 52 -6.93 5.88 8.42
N ASP A 53 -7.64 6.37 7.40
CA ASP A 53 -9.02 5.99 7.13
C ASP A 53 -9.16 4.48 6.83
N ALA A 54 -8.29 3.94 5.97
CA ALA A 54 -8.27 2.52 5.66
C ALA A 54 -8.00 1.65 6.90
N ARG A 55 -7.13 2.08 7.82
CA ARG A 55 -6.91 1.38 9.09
C ARG A 55 -8.18 1.36 9.94
N ALA A 56 -8.84 2.50 10.11
CA ALA A 56 -10.10 2.57 10.87
C ALA A 56 -11.20 1.70 10.25
N ALA A 57 -11.34 1.72 8.93
CA ALA A 57 -12.27 0.88 8.19
C ALA A 57 -11.96 -0.61 8.37
N SER A 58 -10.68 -1.00 8.30
CA SER A 58 -10.26 -2.40 8.45
C SER A 58 -10.57 -2.97 9.84
N VAL A 59 -10.44 -2.15 10.90
CA VAL A 59 -10.79 -2.55 12.27
C VAL A 59 -12.29 -2.79 12.39
N ARG A 60 -13.12 -1.89 11.83
CA ARG A 60 -14.59 -2.05 11.81
C ARG A 60 -15.00 -3.29 11.03
N GLN A 61 -14.40 -3.51 9.86
CA GLN A 61 -14.69 -4.66 9.01
C GLN A 61 -14.29 -5.97 9.69
N ARG A 62 -13.12 -6.02 10.35
CA ARG A 62 -12.66 -7.20 11.09
C ARG A 62 -13.58 -7.53 12.27
N SER A 63 -14.03 -6.53 13.02
CA SER A 63 -15.01 -6.72 14.10
C SER A 63 -16.35 -7.20 13.56
N ALA A 64 -16.84 -6.63 12.46
CA ALA A 64 -18.10 -7.06 11.83
C ALA A 64 -18.03 -8.53 11.37
N ILE A 65 -16.95 -8.91 10.68
CA ILE A 65 -16.73 -10.31 10.25
C ILE A 65 -16.67 -11.24 11.46
N ARG A 66 -15.93 -10.88 12.52
CA ARG A 66 -15.83 -11.70 13.74
C ARG A 66 -17.20 -11.93 14.38
N SER A 67 -18.05 -10.90 14.43
CA SER A 67 -19.41 -11.01 14.97
C SER A 67 -20.31 -11.89 14.10
N SER A 68 -20.16 -11.84 12.77
CA SER A 68 -20.96 -12.65 11.84
C SER A 68 -20.62 -14.15 11.88
N PHE A 69 -19.39 -14.53 12.23
CA PHE A 69 -18.95 -15.94 12.29
C PHE A 69 -18.97 -16.54 13.70
N GLY A 70 -19.32 -15.75 14.73
CA GLY A 70 -19.28 -16.17 16.14
C GLY A 70 -20.64 -16.44 16.79
N GLY A 71 -21.73 -16.51 16.02
CA GLY A 71 -23.06 -16.81 16.53
C GLY A 71 -23.40 -18.30 16.40
N ASN A 72 -23.06 -19.10 17.41
CA ASN A 72 -23.74 -20.36 17.73
C ASN A 72 -24.07 -20.38 19.21
#